data_AF-A0A9W8JZA1-F1
#
_entry.id   AF-A0A9W8JZA1-F1
#
_cell.length_a   1.000
_cell.length_b   1.000
_cell.length_c   1.000
_cell.angle_alpha   90.00
_cell.angle_beta   90.00
_cell.angle_gamma   90.00
#
_symmetry.space_group_name_H-M   'P 1'
#
loop_
_entity.id
_entity.type
_entity.pdbx_description
1 polymer ?
#
loop_
_entity_poly.entity_id
_entity_poly.type
_entity_poly.pdbx_seq_one_letter_code
_entity_poly.pdbx_strand_id
1 'polypeptide(L)'
;MEGLPLDTSHPAVRDYLALVRLQVLTPLSLLVNIATVVVCATLVSPGIAGIARLHPTSITPNSPSIAAYVGFIFLGQIGYCLLLVVASKAETKAALIKGVGMSLVLSNFAMALWAIAWVMQWFLLSTILQGIILLLLLFSNVSLLIYHPPHASRPLDTALIHAPLRFF
;
A
#
# COMPACT_ATOMS: atom_id res chain seq x y z
N MET A 1 7.05 -14.40 -33.08
CA MET A 1 7.43 -14.24 -31.66
C MET A 1 8.24 -15.45 -31.25
N GLU A 2 9.42 -15.62 -31.86
CA GLU A 2 10.36 -16.72 -31.57
C GLU A 2 11.66 -16.04 -31.13
N GLY A 3 12.07 -16.21 -29.87
CA GLY A 3 13.32 -15.62 -29.38
C GLY A 3 13.36 -15.19 -27.91
N LEU A 4 12.30 -15.35 -27.12
CA LEU A 4 12.39 -15.20 -25.66
C LEU A 4 12.61 -16.60 -25.04
N PRO A 5 13.58 -16.78 -24.11
CA PRO A 5 13.84 -18.07 -23.44
C PRO A 5 12.70 -18.49 -22.48
N LEU A 6 11.62 -17.72 -22.42
CA LEU A 6 10.47 -17.89 -21.54
C LEU A 6 9.19 -17.79 -22.37
N ASP A 7 8.39 -18.87 -22.36
CA ASP A 7 7.08 -18.90 -23.00
C ASP A 7 6.07 -18.08 -22.18
N THR A 8 5.84 -16.84 -22.59
CA THR A 8 4.89 -15.91 -21.95
C THR A 8 3.42 -16.20 -22.31
N SER A 9 3.16 -17.15 -23.21
CA SER A 9 1.78 -17.57 -23.53
C SER A 9 1.21 -18.53 -22.48
N HIS A 10 2.09 -19.21 -21.71
CA HIS A 10 1.67 -20.17 -20.70
C HIS A 10 1.18 -19.47 -19.40
N PRO A 11 -0.01 -19.80 -18.88
CA PRO A 11 -0.63 -19.07 -17.76
C PRO A 11 0.20 -19.13 -16.48
N ALA A 12 0.87 -20.26 -16.20
CA ALA A 12 1.72 -20.39 -15.01
C ALA A 12 2.97 -19.51 -15.06
N VAL A 13 3.55 -19.30 -16.26
CA VAL A 13 4.71 -18.42 -16.45
C VAL A 13 4.32 -16.96 -16.25
N ARG A 14 3.14 -16.55 -16.72
CA ARG A 14 2.59 -15.21 -16.50
C ARG A 14 2.34 -14.91 -15.02
N ASP A 15 1.72 -15.84 -14.30
CA ASP A 15 1.45 -15.68 -12.86
C ASP A 15 2.76 -15.63 -12.05
N TYR A 16 3.77 -16.43 -12.43
CA TYR A 16 5.10 -16.36 -11.81
C TYR A 16 5.81 -15.02 -12.08
N LEU A 17 5.80 -14.53 -13.33
CA LEU A 17 6.38 -13.23 -13.67
C LEU A 17 5.66 -12.07 -12.95
N ALA A 18 4.35 -12.14 -12.80
CA ALA A 18 3.57 -11.17 -12.05
C ALA A 18 3.93 -11.19 -10.56
N LEU A 19 4.10 -12.39 -9.97
CA LEU A 19 4.55 -12.54 -8.58
C LEU A 19 5.93 -11.92 -8.37
N VAL A 20 6.91 -12.22 -9.23
CA VAL A 20 8.27 -11.68 -9.13
C VAL A 20 8.26 -10.15 -9.22
N ARG A 21 7.47 -9.58 -10.15
CA ARG A 21 7.30 -8.13 -10.26
C ARG A 21 6.74 -7.52 -8.98
N LEU A 22 5.72 -8.15 -8.38
CA LEU A 22 5.13 -7.67 -7.14
C LEU A 22 6.06 -7.81 -5.94
N GLN A 23 6.84 -8.88 -5.86
CA GLN A 23 7.85 -9.07 -4.82
C GLN A 23 8.96 -8.01 -4.84
N VAL A 24 9.25 -7.43 -6.00
CA VAL A 24 10.21 -6.32 -6.11
C VAL A 24 9.52 -4.96 -5.92
N LEU A 25 8.39 -4.74 -6.59
CA LEU A 25 7.68 -3.45 -6.58
C LEU A 25 7.05 -3.11 -5.23
N THR A 26 6.51 -4.10 -4.52
CA THR A 26 5.81 -3.85 -3.25
C THR A 26 6.77 -3.34 -2.17
N PRO A 27 7.89 -4.03 -1.87
CA PRO A 27 8.86 -3.51 -0.89
C PRO A 27 9.47 -2.18 -1.33
N LEU A 28 9.79 -2.03 -2.63
CA LEU A 28 10.35 -0.79 -3.15
C LEU A 28 9.40 0.40 -2.95
N SER A 29 8.13 0.25 -3.34
CA SER A 29 7.11 1.30 -3.17
C SER A 29 6.87 1.64 -1.70
N LEU A 30 6.87 0.65 -0.81
CA LEU A 30 6.76 0.86 0.63
C LEU A 30 7.95 1.65 1.18
N LEU A 31 9.18 1.29 0.80
CA LEU A 31 10.39 2.01 1.23
C LEU A 31 10.38 3.46 0.76
N VAL A 32 9.99 3.70 -0.50
CA VAL A 32 9.84 5.07 -1.04
C VAL A 32 8.79 5.85 -0.24
N ASN A 33 7.66 5.25 0.06
CA ASN A 33 6.60 5.87 0.86
C ASN A 33 7.09 6.23 2.28
N ILE A 34 7.67 5.27 3.00
CA ILE A 34 8.23 5.49 4.34
C ILE A 34 9.27 6.61 4.31
N ALA A 35 10.26 6.54 3.40
CA ALA A 35 11.31 7.54 3.30
C ALA A 35 10.72 8.94 3.04
N THR A 36 9.77 9.04 2.11
CA THR A 36 9.15 10.33 1.75
C THR A 36 8.36 10.90 2.92
N VAL A 37 7.50 10.10 3.55
CA VAL A 37 6.69 10.53 4.69
C VAL A 37 7.58 10.93 5.87
N VAL A 38 8.64 10.17 6.18
CA VAL A 38 9.59 10.51 7.25
C VAL A 38 10.31 11.82 6.97
N VAL A 39 10.80 12.03 5.74
CA VAL A 39 11.46 13.28 5.35
C VAL A 39 10.49 14.47 5.44
N CYS A 40 9.29 14.33 4.90
CA CYS A 40 8.24 15.37 4.95
C CYS A 40 7.75 15.65 6.39
N ALA A 41 7.81 14.67 7.29
CA ALA A 41 7.38 14.82 8.68
C ALA A 41 8.48 15.44 9.57
N THR A 42 9.75 15.11 9.34
CA THR A 42 10.84 15.39 10.29
C THR A 42 11.89 16.38 9.78
N LEU A 43 12.16 16.39 8.48
CA LEU A 43 13.28 17.13 7.90
C LEU A 43 12.85 18.44 7.25
N VAL A 44 11.64 18.48 6.69
CA VAL A 44 11.07 19.69 6.08
C VAL A 44 10.38 20.55 7.14
N SER A 45 10.57 21.87 7.07
CA SER A 45 9.92 22.85 7.93
C SER A 45 9.24 23.95 7.10
N PRO A 46 7.92 24.19 7.27
CA PRO A 46 6.99 23.44 8.11
C PRO A 46 6.74 22.03 7.56
N GLY A 47 6.87 21.00 8.42
CA GLY A 47 6.58 19.61 8.06
C GLY A 47 5.08 19.28 8.11
N ILE A 48 4.72 18.01 7.89
CA ILE A 48 3.31 17.55 7.85
C ILE A 48 2.50 18.04 9.07
N ALA A 49 3.03 17.85 10.28
CA ALA A 49 2.38 18.28 11.53
C ALA A 49 2.35 19.80 11.69
N GLY A 50 3.36 20.50 11.16
CA GLY A 50 3.40 21.97 11.16
C GLY A 50 2.28 22.55 10.30
N ILE A 51 2.12 22.05 9.07
CA ILE A 51 1.02 22.45 8.18
C ILE A 51 -0.34 22.15 8.79
N ALA A 52 -0.51 20.97 9.40
CA ALA A 52 -1.78 20.61 10.05
C ALA A 52 -2.16 21.54 11.22
N ARG A 53 -1.16 22.11 11.92
CA ARG A 53 -1.40 23.10 12.99
C ARG A 53 -1.74 24.49 12.45
N LEU A 54 -1.28 24.83 11.24
CA LEU A 54 -1.61 26.10 10.58
C LEU A 54 -3.04 26.10 10.02
N HIS A 55 -3.56 24.93 9.63
CA HIS A 55 -4.92 24.77 9.10
C HIS A 55 -5.73 23.73 9.90
N PRO A 56 -6.07 24.02 11.18
CA PRO A 56 -6.83 23.09 12.00
C PRO A 56 -8.29 23.01 11.52
N THR A 57 -8.86 21.81 11.58
CA THR A 57 -10.31 21.60 11.41
C THR A 57 -10.89 21.00 12.69
N SER A 58 -12.21 21.13 12.90
CA SER A 58 -12.88 20.64 14.12
C SER A 58 -12.71 19.14 14.39
N ILE A 59 -12.26 18.36 13.40
CA ILE A 59 -12.11 16.91 13.46
C ILE A 59 -10.63 16.49 13.41
N THR A 60 -9.68 17.43 13.24
CA THR A 60 -8.25 17.11 13.12
C THR A 60 -7.73 16.44 14.40
N PRO A 61 -7.29 15.16 14.35
CA PRO A 61 -6.73 14.49 15.51
C PRO A 61 -5.40 15.11 15.94
N ASN A 62 -4.99 14.88 17.19
CA ASN A 62 -3.68 15.34 17.66
C ASN A 62 -2.53 14.71 16.85
N SER A 63 -1.48 15.48 16.55
CA SER A 63 -0.37 15.03 15.69
C SER A 63 0.27 13.69 16.10
N PRO A 64 0.45 13.38 17.41
CA PRO A 64 0.99 12.09 17.84
C PRO A 64 0.09 10.90 17.51
N SER A 65 -1.23 11.03 17.53
CA SER A 65 -2.12 9.90 17.17
C SER A 65 -2.03 9.57 15.68
N ILE A 66 -1.95 10.60 14.83
CA ILE A 66 -1.76 10.43 13.38
C ILE A 66 -0.43 9.72 13.12
N ALA A 67 0.65 10.15 13.78
CA ALA A 67 1.96 9.51 13.64
C ALA A 67 1.94 8.04 14.09
N ALA A 68 1.30 7.73 15.22
CA ALA A 68 1.14 6.36 15.69
C ALA A 68 0.33 5.51 14.69
N TYR A 69 -0.78 6.03 14.18
CA TYR A 69 -1.62 5.36 13.20
C TYR A 69 -0.86 5.04 11.90
N VAL A 70 -0.14 6.02 11.34
CA VAL A 70 0.72 5.82 10.16
C VAL A 70 1.85 4.81 10.45
N GLY A 71 2.40 4.82 11.66
CA GLY A 71 3.39 3.82 12.10
C GLY A 71 2.84 2.39 12.08
N PHE A 72 1.63 2.18 12.61
CA PHE A 72 0.97 0.87 12.59
C PHE A 72 0.67 0.39 11.17
N ILE A 73 0.23 1.30 10.30
CA ILE A 73 0.05 1.02 8.86
C ILE A 73 1.35 0.50 8.25
N PHE A 74 2.46 1.21 8.43
CA PHE A 74 3.74 0.81 7.83
C PHE A 74 4.21 -0.54 8.37
N LEU A 75 4.00 -0.82 9.66
CA LEU A 75 4.28 -2.13 10.23
C LEU A 75 3.43 -3.23 9.58
N GLY A 76 2.14 -2.99 9.36
CA GLY A 76 1.26 -3.90 8.64
C GLY A 76 1.73 -4.17 7.21
N GLN A 77 2.17 -3.13 6.49
CA GLN A 77 2.68 -3.27 5.12
C GLN A 77 4.03 -4.00 5.04
N ILE A 78 4.89 -3.86 6.06
CA ILE A 78 6.09 -4.68 6.18
C ILE A 78 5.69 -6.16 6.36
N GLY A 79 4.70 -6.44 7.21
CA GLY A 79 4.14 -7.78 7.36
C GLY A 79 3.59 -8.37 6.06
N TYR A 80 2.92 -7.55 5.25
CA TYR A 80 2.46 -7.93 3.91
C TYR A 80 3.62 -8.29 2.96
N CYS A 81 4.70 -7.49 2.97
CA CYS A 81 5.90 -7.77 2.18
C CYS A 81 6.57 -9.10 2.59
N LEU A 82 6.63 -9.38 3.89
CA LEU A 82 7.16 -10.65 4.39
C LEU A 82 6.29 -11.83 3.95
N LEU A 83 4.96 -11.69 4.00
CA LEU A 83 4.05 -12.71 3.48
C LEU A 83 4.23 -12.95 1.98
N LEU A 84 4.45 -11.91 1.17
CA LEU A 84 4.69 -12.06 -0.26
C LEU A 84 5.90 -12.95 -0.58
N VAL A 85 6.91 -12.96 0.29
CA VAL A 85 8.12 -13.77 0.13
C VAL A 85 7.93 -15.18 0.71
N VAL A 86 7.30 -15.29 1.87
CA VAL A 86 7.17 -16.55 2.63
C VAL A 86 5.99 -17.40 2.17
N ALA A 87 4.96 -16.81 1.56
CA ALA A 87 3.75 -17.53 1.15
C ALA A 87 4.09 -18.62 0.11
N SER A 88 3.95 -19.87 0.50
CA SER A 88 4.17 -21.04 -0.35
C SER A 88 2.90 -21.51 -1.08
N LYS A 89 1.70 -21.19 -0.54
CA LYS A 89 0.41 -21.66 -1.05
C LYS A 89 -0.05 -20.89 -2.28
N ALA A 90 -0.51 -21.60 -3.31
CA ALA A 90 -0.95 -21.02 -4.58
C ALA A 90 -2.16 -20.08 -4.42
N GLU A 91 -3.10 -20.42 -3.54
CA GLU A 91 -4.29 -19.61 -3.22
C GLU A 91 -3.91 -18.27 -2.58
N THR A 92 -2.96 -18.26 -1.64
CA THR A 92 -2.45 -17.05 -1.00
C THR A 92 -1.73 -16.17 -2.03
N LYS A 93 -0.94 -16.77 -2.93
CA LYS A 93 -0.30 -16.05 -4.04
C LYS A 93 -1.32 -15.44 -5.00
N ALA A 94 -2.40 -16.15 -5.33
CA ALA A 94 -3.45 -15.62 -6.20
C ALA A 94 -4.15 -14.40 -5.59
N ALA A 95 -4.48 -14.44 -4.29
CA ALA A 95 -5.05 -13.30 -3.56
C ALA A 95 -4.10 -12.09 -3.56
N LEU A 96 -2.82 -12.34 -3.31
CA LEU A 96 -1.77 -11.31 -3.30
C LEU A 96 -1.55 -10.69 -4.69
N ILE A 97 -1.52 -11.49 -5.76
CA ILE A 97 -1.25 -11.01 -7.12
C ILE A 97 -2.47 -10.34 -7.75
N LYS A 98 -3.63 -10.99 -7.68
CA LYS A 98 -4.83 -10.61 -8.46
C LYS A 98 -5.79 -9.71 -7.67
N GLY A 99 -5.76 -9.77 -6.33
CA GLY A 99 -6.64 -8.97 -5.48
C GLY A 99 -6.06 -7.62 -5.06
N VAL A 100 -4.77 -7.58 -4.73
CA VAL A 100 -4.22 -6.52 -3.88
C VAL A 100 -2.94 -5.89 -4.43
N GLY A 101 -2.02 -6.70 -4.94
CA GLY A 101 -0.61 -6.31 -5.06
C GLY A 101 -0.38 -5.01 -5.81
N MET A 102 -0.96 -4.86 -7.00
CA MET A 102 -0.72 -3.67 -7.82
C MET A 102 -1.39 -2.41 -7.24
N SER A 103 -2.60 -2.54 -6.70
CA SER A 103 -3.31 -1.42 -6.07
C SER A 103 -2.56 -0.92 -4.83
N LEU A 104 -1.98 -1.82 -4.03
CA LEU A 104 -1.17 -1.43 -2.87
C LEU A 104 0.11 -0.69 -3.27
N VAL A 105 0.80 -1.18 -4.32
CA VAL A 105 1.98 -0.49 -4.89
C VAL A 105 1.62 0.93 -5.33
N LEU A 106 0.53 1.08 -6.08
CA LEU A 106 0.06 2.40 -6.55
C LEU A 106 -0.35 3.30 -5.39
N SER A 107 -0.98 2.74 -4.36
CA SER A 107 -1.41 3.49 -3.18
C SER A 107 -0.20 3.99 -2.37
N ASN A 108 0.88 3.21 -2.29
CA ASN A 108 2.13 3.65 -1.67
C ASN A 108 2.78 4.84 -2.41
N PHE A 109 2.83 4.79 -3.74
CA PHE A 109 3.33 5.93 -4.52
C PHE A 109 2.44 7.16 -4.41
N ALA A 110 1.11 6.97 -4.45
CA ALA A 110 0.16 8.06 -4.29
C ALA A 110 0.29 8.70 -2.89
N MET A 111 0.51 7.91 -1.84
CA MET A 111 0.74 8.40 -0.47
C MET A 111 2.06 9.16 -0.35
N ALA A 112 3.12 8.70 -1.01
CA ALA A 112 4.40 9.41 -1.06
C ALA A 112 4.24 10.79 -1.73
N LEU A 113 3.58 10.83 -2.90
CA LEU A 113 3.28 12.08 -3.60
C LEU A 113 2.36 12.99 -2.79
N TRP A 114 1.40 12.41 -2.06
CA TRP A 114 0.51 13.15 -1.19
C TRP A 114 1.28 13.87 -0.09
N ALA A 115 2.26 13.23 0.57
CA ALA A 115 3.07 13.86 1.60
C ALA A 115 3.83 15.08 1.06
N ILE A 116 4.38 14.99 -0.15
CA ILE A 116 5.04 16.11 -0.82
C ILE A 116 4.03 17.23 -1.13
N ALA A 117 2.90 16.89 -1.76
CA ALA A 117 1.86 17.85 -2.13
C ALA A 117 1.30 18.58 -0.90
N TRP A 118 1.13 17.87 0.22
CA TRP A 118 0.66 18.43 1.50
C TRP A 118 1.64 19.45 2.07
N VAL A 119 2.93 19.09 2.15
CA VAL A 119 3.98 19.99 2.67
C VAL A 119 4.14 21.22 1.77
N MET A 120 3.97 21.07 0.45
CA MET A 120 3.94 22.18 -0.52
C MET A 120 2.65 23.02 -0.47
N GLN A 121 1.68 22.67 0.39
CA GLN A 121 0.36 23.30 0.49
C GLN A 121 -0.45 23.26 -0.82
N TRP A 122 -0.18 22.28 -1.70
CA TRP A 122 -0.97 22.02 -2.90
C TRP A 122 -2.23 21.23 -2.55
N PHE A 123 -3.13 21.85 -1.78
CA PHE A 123 -4.28 21.18 -1.17
C PHE A 123 -5.21 20.51 -2.19
N LEU A 124 -5.43 21.11 -3.35
CA LEU A 124 -6.24 20.48 -4.40
C LEU A 124 -5.62 19.16 -4.88
N LEU A 125 -4.32 19.16 -5.16
CA LEU A 125 -3.60 17.96 -5.57
C LEU A 125 -3.59 16.92 -4.43
N SER A 126 -3.38 17.38 -3.20
CA SER A 126 -3.41 16.54 -2.00
C SER A 126 -4.76 15.83 -1.85
N THR A 127 -5.88 16.54 -2.01
CA THR A 127 -7.23 15.97 -1.97
C THR A 127 -7.47 14.97 -3.10
N ILE A 128 -7.02 15.29 -4.33
CA ILE A 128 -7.13 14.38 -5.48
C ILE A 128 -6.36 13.08 -5.20
N LEU A 129 -5.13 13.18 -4.67
CA LEU A 129 -4.31 12.01 -4.33
C LEU A 129 -4.95 11.17 -3.23
N GLN A 130 -5.54 11.79 -2.20
CA GLN A 130 -6.31 11.07 -1.18
C GLN A 130 -7.53 10.34 -1.78
N GLY A 131 -8.23 10.97 -2.71
CA GLY A 131 -9.32 10.33 -3.45
C GLY A 131 -8.85 9.12 -4.25
N ILE A 132 -7.69 9.20 -4.92
CA ILE A 132 -7.10 8.09 -5.66
C ILE A 132 -6.73 6.94 -4.70
N ILE A 133 -6.08 7.23 -3.57
CA ILE A 133 -5.75 6.22 -2.55
C ILE A 133 -7.01 5.52 -2.07
N LEU A 134 -8.06 6.28 -1.75
CA LEU A 134 -9.34 5.74 -1.31
C LEU A 134 -9.95 4.80 -2.35
N LEU A 135 -9.96 5.18 -3.64
CA LEU A 135 -10.50 4.35 -4.72
C LEU A 135 -9.70 3.06 -4.90
N LEU A 136 -8.37 3.13 -4.86
CA LEU A 136 -7.49 1.96 -4.98
C LEU A 136 -7.72 0.98 -3.82
N LEU A 137 -7.85 1.49 -2.60
CA LEU A 137 -8.12 0.70 -1.42
C LEU A 137 -9.51 0.11 -1.39
N LEU A 138 -10.52 0.86 -1.82
CA LEU A 138 -11.88 0.37 -1.96
C LEU A 138 -11.93 -0.77 -2.96
N PHE A 139 -11.28 -0.62 -4.12
CA PHE A 139 -11.16 -1.67 -5.12
C PHE A 139 -10.50 -2.93 -4.53
N SER A 140 -9.38 -2.79 -3.82
CA SER A 140 -8.71 -3.93 -3.19
C SER A 140 -9.57 -4.62 -2.12
N ASN A 141 -10.29 -3.85 -1.29
CA ASN A 141 -11.18 -4.40 -0.27
C ASN A 141 -12.37 -5.15 -0.89
N VAL A 142 -12.98 -4.60 -1.94
CA VAL A 142 -14.07 -5.27 -2.68
C VAL A 142 -13.55 -6.54 -3.37
N SER A 143 -12.39 -6.46 -4.01
CA SER A 143 -11.76 -7.61 -4.68
C SER A 143 -11.43 -8.74 -3.69
N LEU A 144 -10.91 -8.41 -2.51
CA LEU A 144 -10.68 -9.38 -1.44
C LEU A 144 -11.98 -9.99 -0.94
N LEU A 145 -13.01 -9.18 -0.69
CA LEU A 145 -14.27 -9.67 -0.15
C LEU A 145 -15.00 -10.62 -1.12
N ILE A 146 -14.97 -10.32 -2.42
CA ILE A 146 -15.70 -11.09 -3.45
C ILE A 146 -14.90 -12.32 -3.88
N TYR A 147 -13.62 -12.15 -4.20
CA TYR A 147 -12.83 -13.21 -4.86
C TYR A 147 -11.98 -14.04 -3.91
N HIS A 148 -11.65 -13.52 -2.71
CA HIS A 148 -10.73 -14.19 -1.78
C HIS A 148 -11.19 -14.03 -0.31
N PRO A 149 -12.37 -14.57 0.06
CA PRO A 149 -12.96 -14.36 1.37
C PRO A 149 -12.09 -14.92 2.51
N PRO A 150 -12.15 -14.30 3.70
CA PRO A 150 -11.36 -14.71 4.85
C PRO A 150 -11.77 -16.10 5.34
N HIS A 151 -10.82 -17.02 5.47
CA HIS A 151 -11.04 -18.36 5.99
C HIS A 151 -10.44 -18.52 7.39
N ALA A 152 -11.26 -18.97 8.35
CA ALA A 152 -10.86 -19.18 9.75
C ALA A 152 -9.72 -20.20 9.94
N SER A 153 -9.50 -21.08 8.96
CA SER A 153 -8.41 -22.05 8.93
C SER A 153 -7.02 -21.44 8.65
N ARG A 154 -6.94 -20.15 8.28
CA ARG A 154 -5.68 -19.43 7.98
C ARG A 154 -5.69 -18.02 8.59
N PRO A 155 -5.63 -17.89 9.93
CA PRO A 155 -5.80 -16.62 10.61
C PRO A 155 -4.67 -15.63 10.33
N LEU A 156 -3.42 -16.09 10.20
CA LEU A 156 -2.27 -15.22 9.90
C LEU A 156 -2.30 -14.68 8.47
N ASP A 157 -2.57 -15.52 7.49
CA ASP A 157 -2.73 -15.10 6.08
C ASP A 157 -3.87 -14.08 5.97
N THR A 158 -4.99 -14.33 6.67
CA THR A 158 -6.14 -13.44 6.68
C THR A 158 -5.80 -12.10 7.34
N ALA A 159 -5.15 -12.11 8.52
CA ALA A 159 -4.80 -10.90 9.25
C ALA A 159 -3.80 -10.03 8.47
N LEU A 160 -2.74 -10.61 7.93
CA LEU A 160 -1.68 -9.86 7.26
C LEU A 160 -2.02 -9.46 5.81
N ILE A 161 -3.06 -10.06 5.20
CA ILE A 161 -3.61 -9.61 3.92
C ILE A 161 -4.69 -8.54 4.13
N HIS A 162 -5.61 -8.77 5.06
CA HIS A 162 -6.78 -7.90 5.20
C HIS A 162 -6.54 -6.71 6.12
N ALA A 163 -5.72 -6.85 7.18
CA ALA A 163 -5.50 -5.75 8.11
C ALA A 163 -4.77 -4.57 7.46
N PRO A 164 -3.66 -4.73 6.72
CA PRO A 164 -2.97 -3.58 6.11
C PRO A 164 -3.86 -2.80 5.15
N LEU A 165 -4.79 -3.46 4.46
CA LEU A 165 -5.68 -2.81 3.49
C LEU A 165 -6.94 -2.18 4.10
N ARG A 166 -7.37 -2.67 5.25
CA ARG A 166 -8.52 -2.10 5.98
C ARG A 166 -8.11 -0.91 6.83
N PHE A 167 -6.84 -0.86 7.22
CA PHE A 167 -6.29 0.22 8.04
C PHE A 167 -5.47 1.25 7.23
N PHE A 168 -5.10 0.98 5.96
CA PHE A 168 -4.53 2.02 5.08
C PHE A 168 -5.60 3.03 4.68
#